data_AF-A0A7Y6MGX9-F1
#
_entry.id   AF-A0A7Y6MGX9-F1
#
_cell.length_a   1.000
_cell.length_b   1.000
_cell.length_c   1.000
_cell.angle_alpha   90.00
_cell.angle_beta   90.00
_cell.angle_gamma   90.00
#
_symmetry.space_group_name_H-M   'P 1'
#
loop_
_entity.id
_entity.type
_entity.pdbx_description
1 polymer ?
#
loop_
_entity_poly.entity_id
_entity_poly.type
_entity_poly.pdbx_seq_one_letter_code
_entity_poly.pdbx_strand_id
1 'polypeptide(L)'
;MTPDLVGVLGPDDAWAAGHVSSDIQKPGCTPHKGDPYCAQGRLLILHWNGTAWSQRLGKLLEWRTGDRMVPDGSGGMWLPEADGNELTHLTRGRLIPVRLPGGLQHLTAITTQPGSTRTWLLGRTGSPDSSVLWSTG
;
A
#
# COMPACT_ATOMS: atom_id res chain seq x y z
N MET A 1 2.16 -10.14 14.19
CA MET A 1 3.24 -10.02 13.18
C MET A 1 2.69 -10.55 11.88
N THR A 2 2.35 -9.65 10.97
CA THR A 2 1.68 -9.87 9.68
C THR A 2 1.84 -8.57 8.88
N PRO A 3 1.92 -8.63 7.55
CA PRO A 3 3.00 -9.14 6.72
C PRO A 3 4.01 -8.03 6.30
N ASP A 4 5.25 -8.43 6.02
CA ASP A 4 6.18 -7.63 5.21
C ASP A 4 5.92 -7.96 3.73
N LEU A 5 5.67 -6.94 2.93
CA LEU A 5 5.20 -7.07 1.55
C LEU A 5 6.35 -6.87 0.57
N VAL A 6 6.41 -7.71 -0.46
CA VAL A 6 7.39 -7.59 -1.55
C VAL A 6 6.64 -7.62 -2.88
N GLY A 7 6.94 -6.66 -3.76
CA GLY A 7 6.49 -6.63 -5.15
C GLY A 7 7.68 -6.69 -6.09
N VAL A 8 7.76 -7.71 -6.94
CA VAL A 8 8.81 -7.85 -7.97
C VAL A 8 8.24 -7.41 -9.31
N LEU A 9 8.85 -6.40 -9.91
CA LEU A 9 8.44 -5.80 -11.18
C LEU A 9 9.20 -6.38 -12.37
N GLY A 10 10.41 -6.88 -12.13
CA GLY A 10 11.28 -7.47 -13.14
C GLY A 10 12.58 -7.96 -12.51
N PRO A 11 13.53 -8.45 -13.32
CA PRO A 11 14.83 -8.91 -12.83
C PRO A 11 15.62 -7.81 -12.10
N ASP A 12 15.39 -6.54 -12.49
CA ASP A 12 16.15 -5.39 -11.98
C ASP A 12 15.29 -4.36 -11.24
N ASP A 13 14.03 -4.69 -10.93
CA ASP A 13 13.11 -3.77 -10.25
C ASP A 13 12.26 -4.56 -9.24
N ALA A 14 12.43 -4.21 -7.97
CA ALA A 14 11.63 -4.77 -6.89
C ALA A 14 11.43 -3.75 -5.78
N TRP A 15 10.30 -3.88 -5.10
CA TRP A 15 9.91 -3.05 -3.98
C TRP A 15 9.64 -3.93 -2.78
N ALA A 16 10.03 -3.44 -1.60
CA ALA A 16 9.61 -4.01 -0.34
C ALA A 16 9.00 -2.90 0.51
N ALA A 17 7.88 -3.19 1.18
CA ALA A 17 7.45 -2.35 2.27
C ALA A 17 7.08 -3.16 3.48
N GLY A 18 7.36 -2.55 4.62
CA GLY A 18 7.04 -3.08 5.92
C GLY A 18 7.04 -1.93 6.90
N HIS A 19 7.13 -2.27 8.16
CA HIS A 19 7.13 -1.30 9.24
C HIS A 19 8.34 -1.52 10.12
N VAL A 20 8.94 -0.42 10.56
CA VAL A 20 9.83 -0.45 11.71
C VAL A 20 8.97 -0.12 12.91
N SER A 21 8.86 -1.04 13.87
CA SER A 21 8.26 -0.73 15.17
C SER A 21 9.01 0.46 15.75
N SER A 22 8.30 1.54 16.04
CA SER A 22 8.88 2.63 16.79
C SER A 22 8.43 2.51 18.24
N ASP A 23 9.33 2.78 19.17
CA ASP A 23 9.00 2.90 20.60
C ASP A 23 8.16 4.17 20.89
N ILE A 24 7.71 4.87 19.84
CA ILE A 24 6.85 6.04 19.95
C ILE A 24 5.46 5.54 20.34
N GLN A 25 5.16 5.68 21.62
CA GLN A 25 3.82 5.47 22.15
C GLN A 25 2.88 6.53 21.62
N LYS A 26 1.72 6.10 21.13
CA LYS A 26 0.60 6.99 20.83
C LYS A 26 0.23 7.79 22.12
N PRO A 27 0.10 9.12 22.07
CA PRO A 27 -0.29 9.90 23.24
C PRO A 27 -1.63 9.41 23.82
N GLY A 28 -1.67 9.14 25.12
CA GLY A 28 -2.85 8.60 25.81
C GLY A 28 -2.94 7.07 25.83
N CYS A 29 -2.00 6.36 25.21
CA CYS A 29 -1.90 4.90 25.33
C CYS A 29 -1.03 4.52 26.54
N THR A 30 -1.64 4.00 27.60
CA THR A 30 -0.89 3.29 28.64
C THR A 30 -0.56 1.89 28.13
N PRO A 31 0.70 1.43 28.18
CA PRO A 31 1.07 0.07 27.79
C PRO A 31 0.52 -0.91 28.83
N HIS A 32 -0.78 -1.23 28.74
CA HIS A 32 -1.28 -2.42 29.40
C HIS A 32 -0.75 -3.62 28.62
N LYS A 33 -0.01 -4.45 29.35
CA LYS A 33 0.66 -5.67 28.95
C LYS A 33 -0.25 -6.54 28.06
N GLY A 34 -0.20 -6.33 26.75
CA GLY A 34 -0.97 -7.08 25.77
C GLY A 34 -1.75 -6.26 24.73
N ASP A 35 -1.71 -4.92 24.72
CA ASP A 35 -2.44 -4.13 23.73
C ASP A 35 -1.57 -3.85 22.48
N PRO A 36 -1.74 -4.58 21.35
CA PRO A 36 -0.88 -4.45 20.17
C PRO A 36 -1.06 -3.11 19.43
N TYR A 37 -2.04 -2.29 19.83
CA TYR A 37 -2.40 -1.02 19.19
C TYR A 37 -1.62 0.19 19.71
N CYS A 38 -0.70 0.02 20.67
CA CYS A 38 0.05 1.13 21.27
C CYS A 38 1.36 1.48 20.53
N ALA A 39 1.84 0.61 19.63
CA ALA A 39 3.06 0.84 18.87
C ALA A 39 2.74 1.60 17.57
N GLN A 40 3.31 2.81 17.41
CA GLN A 40 3.32 3.45 16.10
C GLN A 40 4.39 2.75 15.24
N GLY A 41 4.01 2.30 14.05
CA GLY A 41 4.96 1.81 13.05
C GLY A 41 5.39 2.93 12.14
N ARG A 42 6.66 2.99 11.78
CA ARG A 42 7.13 3.84 10.68
C ARG A 42 7.09 3.01 9.40
N LEU A 43 6.29 3.42 8.42
CA LEU A 43 6.28 2.78 7.10
C LEU A 43 7.67 2.90 6.48
N LEU A 44 8.28 1.77 6.17
CA LEU A 44 9.55 1.69 5.46
C LEU A 44 9.28 1.17 4.06
N ILE A 45 9.70 1.92 3.04
CA ILE A 45 9.65 1.49 1.64
C ILE A 45 11.06 1.43 1.09
N LEU A 46 11.45 0.27 0.58
CA LEU A 46 12.72 -0.02 -0.08
C LEU A 46 12.49 -0.27 -1.57
N HIS A 47 13.44 0.18 -2.38
CA HIS A 47 13.45 -0.04 -3.83
C HIS A 47 14.79 -0.61 -4.26
N TRP A 48 14.75 -1.72 -4.98
CA TRP A 48 15.86 -2.36 -5.67
C TRP A 48 15.92 -1.85 -7.10
N ASN A 49 17.10 -1.41 -7.53
CA ASN A 49 17.34 -0.86 -8.87
C ASN A 49 18.19 -1.77 -9.77
N GLY A 50 18.26 -3.07 -9.48
CA GLY A 50 19.11 -4.03 -10.18
C GLY A 50 20.47 -4.26 -9.50
N THR A 51 20.88 -3.37 -8.59
CA THR A 51 22.22 -3.46 -7.96
C THR A 51 22.22 -3.25 -6.45
N ALA A 52 21.33 -2.40 -5.93
CA ALA A 52 21.26 -2.09 -4.52
C ALA A 52 19.84 -1.72 -4.08
N TRP A 53 19.54 -1.98 -2.80
CA TRP A 53 18.35 -1.47 -2.14
C TRP A 53 18.58 -0.02 -1.69
N SER A 54 17.57 0.82 -1.87
CA SER A 54 17.55 2.19 -1.34
C SER A 54 16.24 2.49 -0.64
N GLN A 55 16.31 3.15 0.51
CA GLN A 55 15.13 3.61 1.23
C GLN A 55 14.50 4.79 0.49
N ARG A 56 13.23 4.66 0.13
CA ARG A 56 12.46 5.69 -0.60
C ARG A 56 11.54 6.49 0.30
N LEU A 57 10.95 5.86 1.32
CA LEU A 57 10.11 6.52 2.30
C LEU A 57 10.31 5.93 3.68
N GLY A 58 10.27 6.81 4.66
CA GLY A 58 10.27 6.49 6.08
C GLY A 58 9.43 7.54 6.79
N LYS A 59 8.11 7.61 6.61
CA LYS A 59 7.30 8.56 7.38
C LYS A 59 6.60 7.81 8.51
N LEU A 60 6.49 8.42 9.69
CA LEU A 60 5.52 7.97 10.68
C LEU A 60 4.16 8.13 10.00
N LEU A 61 3.58 7.02 9.58
CA LEU A 61 2.18 6.97 9.23
C LEU A 61 1.54 6.21 10.37
N GLU A 62 0.47 6.76 10.93
CA GLU A 62 -0.45 5.92 11.67
C GLU A 62 -0.84 4.77 10.73
N TRP A 63 -0.65 3.54 11.20
CA TRP A 63 -0.85 2.34 10.40
C TRP A 63 -2.16 2.39 9.62
N ARG A 64 -2.06 2.54 8.30
CA ARG A 64 -3.19 2.49 7.36
C ARG A 64 -2.87 1.86 6.02
N THR A 65 -1.61 1.85 5.60
CA THR A 65 -1.18 1.17 4.37
C THR A 65 -1.38 -0.33 4.50
N GLY A 66 -2.29 -0.88 3.69
CA GLY A 66 -2.87 -2.21 3.85
C GLY A 66 -1.96 -3.37 3.47
N ASP A 67 -2.54 -4.57 3.54
CA ASP A 67 -1.89 -5.87 3.37
C ASP A 67 -1.37 -6.14 1.94
N ARG A 68 -1.35 -5.14 1.06
CA ARG A 68 -0.98 -5.32 -0.35
C ARG A 68 -0.22 -4.11 -0.89
N MET A 69 0.78 -4.41 -1.71
CA MET A 69 1.47 -3.45 -2.56
C MET A 69 1.40 -3.98 -3.98
N VAL A 70 0.94 -3.15 -4.90
CA VAL A 70 0.84 -3.52 -6.30
C VAL A 70 1.64 -2.55 -7.13
N PRO A 71 2.64 -3.00 -7.87
CA PRO A 71 3.42 -2.09 -8.70
C PRO A 71 2.56 -1.34 -9.71
N ASP A 72 2.91 -0.10 -10.06
CA ASP A 72 2.14 0.71 -11.03
C ASP A 72 2.60 0.55 -12.49
N GLY A 73 3.66 -0.24 -12.72
CA GLY A 73 4.24 -0.47 -14.05
C GLY A 73 5.13 0.67 -14.58
N SER A 74 5.35 1.72 -13.79
CA SER A 74 6.14 2.92 -14.12
C SER A 74 7.21 3.27 -13.09
N GLY A 75 7.57 2.31 -12.22
CA GLY A 75 8.54 2.49 -11.13
C GLY A 75 7.94 3.12 -9.87
N GLY A 76 6.62 3.00 -9.68
CA GLY A 76 5.90 3.34 -8.47
C GLY A 76 4.98 2.21 -8.01
N MET A 77 4.09 2.50 -7.07
CA MET A 77 3.24 1.50 -6.43
C MET A 77 1.85 2.01 -6.02
N TRP A 78 0.87 1.15 -6.15
CA TRP A 78 -0.45 1.25 -5.55
C TRP A 78 -0.47 0.60 -4.17
N LEU A 79 -1.00 1.33 -3.19
CA LEU A 79 -1.07 0.99 -1.78
C LEU A 79 -2.53 1.09 -1.35
N PRO A 80 -3.34 0.03 -1.55
CA PRO A 80 -4.69 -0.02 -0.99
C PRO A 80 -4.63 -0.06 0.54
N GLU A 81 -5.56 0.61 1.19
CA GLU A 81 -5.75 0.46 2.63
C GLU A 81 -6.37 -0.90 2.96
N ALA A 82 -6.13 -1.39 4.18
CA ALA A 82 -6.61 -2.71 4.60
C ALA A 82 -8.15 -2.82 4.57
N ASP A 83 -8.84 -1.70 4.77
CA ASP A 83 -10.29 -1.62 4.70
C ASP A 83 -10.83 -1.49 3.26
N GLY A 84 -9.95 -1.42 2.26
CA GLY A 84 -10.30 -1.29 0.85
C GLY A 84 -10.93 0.03 0.44
N ASN A 85 -11.13 0.99 1.34
CA ASN A 85 -11.88 2.21 1.05
C ASN A 85 -11.01 3.32 0.45
N GLU A 86 -9.71 3.25 0.72
CA GLU A 86 -8.72 4.22 0.25
C GLU A 86 -7.63 3.56 -0.58
N LEU A 87 -7.09 4.32 -1.53
CA LEU A 87 -5.98 3.91 -2.37
C LEU A 87 -4.95 5.03 -2.38
N THR A 88 -3.69 4.70 -2.09
CA THR A 88 -2.59 5.65 -2.20
C THR A 88 -1.66 5.23 -3.35
N HIS A 89 -1.24 6.21 -4.15
CA HIS A 89 -0.23 6.03 -5.19
C HIS A 89 1.11 6.54 -4.69
N LEU A 90 2.10 5.65 -4.53
CA LEU A 90 3.49 6.04 -4.48
C LEU A 90 3.99 6.29 -5.90
N THR A 91 4.21 7.55 -6.25
CA THR A 91 4.79 7.92 -7.54
C THR A 91 5.83 9.02 -7.35
N ARG A 92 6.96 8.91 -8.06
CA ARG A 92 8.08 9.87 -7.98
C ARG A 92 8.51 10.18 -6.54
N GLY A 93 8.52 9.15 -5.68
CA GLY A 93 8.92 9.25 -4.27
C GLY A 93 7.90 9.96 -3.36
N ARG A 94 6.66 10.18 -3.83
CA ARG A 94 5.59 10.82 -3.05
C ARG A 94 4.37 9.91 -2.95
N LEU A 95 3.78 9.85 -1.76
CA LEU A 95 2.50 9.20 -1.52
C LEU A 95 1.38 10.20 -1.84
N ILE A 96 0.49 9.82 -2.76
CA ILE A 96 -0.62 10.63 -3.23
C ILE A 96 -1.91 9.84 -3.00
N PRO A 97 -2.84 10.30 -2.14
CA PRO A 97 -4.15 9.69 -2.02
C PRO A 97 -4.92 9.80 -3.34
N VAL A 98 -5.54 8.70 -3.77
CA VAL A 98 -6.30 8.58 -5.01
C VAL A 98 -7.72 8.16 -4.68
N ARG A 99 -8.70 8.90 -5.22
CA ARG A 99 -10.09 8.46 -5.14
C ARG A 99 -10.30 7.21 -5.98
N LEU A 100 -11.00 6.24 -5.41
CA LEU A 100 -11.39 5.05 -6.14
C LEU A 100 -12.25 5.42 -7.37
N PRO A 101 -11.90 4.94 -8.57
CA PRO A 101 -12.58 5.30 -9.80
C PRO A 101 -13.87 4.49 -10.01
N GLY A 102 -14.69 4.88 -11.00
CA GLY A 102 -15.84 4.08 -11.43
C GLY A 102 -16.94 3.88 -10.38
N GLY A 103 -17.01 4.78 -9.38
CA GLY A 103 -17.98 4.67 -8.28
C GLY A 103 -17.65 3.57 -7.26
N LEU A 104 -16.44 2.99 -7.35
CA LEU A 104 -15.93 2.06 -6.34
C LEU A 104 -15.89 2.75 -4.98
N GLN A 105 -16.45 2.07 -3.99
CA GLN A 105 -16.41 2.49 -2.59
C GLN A 105 -15.55 1.55 -1.74
N HIS A 106 -15.30 0.34 -2.24
CA HIS A 106 -14.52 -0.66 -1.53
C HIS A 106 -13.78 -1.56 -2.51
N LEU A 107 -12.46 -1.49 -2.52
CA LEU A 107 -11.55 -2.26 -3.33
C LEU A 107 -11.30 -3.64 -2.71
N THR A 108 -11.49 -4.68 -3.51
CA THR A 108 -11.24 -6.07 -3.09
C THR A 108 -9.97 -6.63 -3.71
N ALA A 109 -9.63 -6.20 -4.92
CA ALA A 109 -8.40 -6.56 -5.60
C ALA A 109 -7.91 -5.44 -6.52
N ILE A 110 -6.60 -5.39 -6.70
CA ILE A 110 -5.92 -4.51 -7.65
C ILE A 110 -4.75 -5.27 -8.23
N THR A 111 -4.49 -5.07 -9.52
CA THR A 111 -3.32 -5.64 -10.19
C THR A 111 -2.93 -4.78 -11.38
N THR A 112 -1.65 -4.74 -11.71
CA THR A 112 -1.15 -4.07 -12.90
C THR A 112 -0.83 -5.09 -13.96
N GLN A 113 -1.26 -4.82 -15.19
CA GLN A 113 -0.98 -5.66 -16.34
C GLN A 113 0.55 -5.73 -16.55
N PRO A 114 1.16 -6.93 -16.59
CA PRO A 114 2.60 -7.07 -16.78
C PRO A 114 3.08 -6.36 -18.05
N GLY A 115 4.21 -5.64 -17.94
CA GLY A 115 4.79 -4.88 -19.05
C GLY A 115 3.97 -3.65 -19.48
N SER A 116 3.03 -3.18 -18.66
CA SER A 116 2.16 -2.05 -18.94
C SER A 116 1.96 -1.18 -17.68
N THR A 117 1.47 0.05 -17.88
CA THR A 117 0.97 0.93 -16.81
C THR A 117 -0.53 0.79 -16.58
N ARG A 118 -1.19 -0.15 -17.28
CA ARG A 118 -2.62 -0.41 -17.12
C ARG A 118 -2.87 -1.18 -15.83
N THR A 119 -3.63 -0.59 -14.93
CA THR A 119 -4.01 -1.17 -13.64
C THR A 119 -5.49 -1.50 -13.65
N TRP A 120 -5.83 -2.69 -13.17
CA TRP A 120 -7.18 -3.20 -13.01
C TRP A 120 -7.57 -3.16 -11.53
N LEU A 121 -8.75 -2.63 -11.25
CA LEU A 121 -9.33 -2.49 -9.92
C LEU A 121 -10.65 -3.24 -9.90
N LEU A 122 -10.81 -4.14 -8.94
CA LEU A 122 -12.05 -4.86 -8.67
C LEU A 122 -12.56 -4.44 -7.30
N GLY A 123 -13.85 -4.20 -7.20
CA GLY A 123 -14.45 -3.88 -5.92
C GLY A 123 -15.96 -3.69 -6.02
N ARG A 124 -16.52 -3.01 -5.02
CA ARG A 124 -17.96 -2.81 -4.86
C ARG A 124 -18.36 -1.34 -4.95
N THR A 125 -19.59 -1.11 -5.40
CA THR A 125 -20.18 0.23 -5.53
C THR A 125 -21.34 0.43 -4.55
N GLY A 126 -21.06 0.59 -3.25
CA GLY A 126 -22.03 0.97 -2.21
C GLY A 126 -23.15 -0.02 -1.87
N SER A 127 -23.56 -0.90 -2.78
CA SER A 127 -24.43 -2.05 -2.52
C SER A 127 -23.58 -3.31 -2.35
N PRO A 128 -23.85 -4.17 -1.35
CA PRO A 128 -23.10 -5.40 -1.13
C PRO A 128 -23.12 -6.36 -2.34
N ASP A 129 -24.14 -6.30 -3.19
CA ASP A 129 -24.30 -7.17 -4.36
C ASP A 129 -23.76 -6.56 -5.67
N SER A 130 -23.19 -5.37 -5.61
CA SER A 130 -22.66 -4.68 -6.80
C SER A 130 -21.15 -4.85 -6.87
N SER A 131 -20.66 -5.57 -7.87
CA SER A 131 -19.23 -5.67 -8.18
C SER A 131 -18.91 -4.96 -9.49
N VAL A 132 -17.82 -4.20 -9.51
CA VAL A 132 -17.34 -3.46 -10.68
C VAL A 132 -15.88 -3.75 -10.91
N LEU A 133 -15.55 -4.03 -12.16
CA LEU A 133 -14.19 -4.07 -12.68
C LEU A 133 -13.93 -2.76 -13.43
N TRP A 134 -12.84 -2.08 -13.07
CA TRP A 134 -12.41 -0.84 -13.69
C TRP A 134 -10.93 -0.95 -14.10
N SER A 135 -10.52 -0.24 -15.15
CA SER A 135 -9.12 -0.17 -15.55
C SER A 135 -8.66 1.25 -15.88
N THR A 136 -7.37 1.51 -15.64
CA THR A 136 -6.73 2.73 -16.15
C THR A 136 -6.57 2.64 -17.67
N GLY A 137 -6.77 3.77 -18.35
CA GLY A 137 -6.63 3.90 -19.80
C GLY A 137 -5.21 3.62 -20.27
#